data_AF-A0A4Y7JTM7-F1
#
_entry.id   AF-A0A4Y7JTM7-F1
#
_cell.length_a   1.000
_cell.length_b   1.000
_cell.length_c   1.000
_cell.angle_alpha   90.00
_cell.angle_beta   90.00
_cell.angle_gamma   90.00
#
_symmetry.space_group_name_H-M   'P 1'
#
loop_
_entity.id
_entity.type
_entity.pdbx_description
1 polymer ?
#
loop_
_entity_poly.entity_id
_entity_poly.type
_entity_poly.pdbx_seq_one_letter_code
_entity_poly.pdbx_strand_id
1 'polypeptide(L)'
;MGRGEAQYLKRCFEYIEEMIHKQEPIVNVLRLLVLFSITNSGLPKKQFDYIRCIKQSSNYFLFTPLVAISWHRREFLHSYGFEHIAALCNLEKAGLFKKQEVKGNWLTIKHALNLIVEDTDTANPNDIAYFFPGYAPLSIRLVQHAGGYSSTPSFDTLPGAPANIDKVADGRRSIVLVVFVGGVTFAEISALRYLNAQEGMTCDLIVGTTKMVNGNTIIETFMETSG
;
A
#
# COMPACT_ATOMS: atom_id res chain seq x y z
N MET A 1 -5.66 16.51 -14.18
CA MET A 1 -6.52 15.41 -13.70
C MET A 1 -7.53 15.17 -14.79
N GLY A 2 -7.42 14.04 -15.48
CA GLY A 2 -8.35 13.70 -16.56
C GLY A 2 -9.74 13.44 -15.98
N ARG A 3 -10.81 13.82 -16.70
CA ARG A 3 -12.20 13.56 -16.27
C ARG A 3 -12.45 12.08 -15.92
N GLY A 4 -11.72 11.15 -16.56
CA GLY A 4 -11.83 9.70 -16.31
C GLY A 4 -11.27 9.23 -14.95
N GLU A 5 -10.17 9.80 -14.46
CA GLU A 5 -9.56 9.36 -13.18
C GLU A 5 -10.44 9.67 -11.98
N ALA A 6 -11.03 10.87 -11.95
CA ALA A 6 -11.94 11.26 -10.89
C ALA A 6 -13.19 10.36 -10.85
N GLN A 7 -13.68 9.93 -12.01
CA GLN A 7 -14.80 9.00 -12.11
C GLN A 7 -14.42 7.59 -11.62
N TYR A 8 -13.21 7.12 -11.94
CA TYR A 8 -12.72 5.83 -11.45
C TYR A 8 -12.58 5.82 -9.93
N LEU A 9 -11.97 6.85 -9.34
CA LEU A 9 -11.84 6.98 -7.88
C LEU A 9 -13.19 7.02 -7.17
N LYS A 10 -14.18 7.67 -7.79
CA LYS A 10 -15.55 7.67 -7.27
C LYS A 10 -16.12 6.25 -7.24
N ARG A 11 -15.97 5.48 -8.33
CA ARG A 11 -16.41 4.08 -8.41
C ARG A 11 -15.71 3.18 -7.38
N CYS A 12 -14.41 3.37 -7.17
CA CYS A 12 -13.67 2.61 -6.15
C CYS A 12 -14.22 2.89 -4.74
N PHE A 13 -14.54 4.14 -4.43
CA PHE A 13 -15.11 4.48 -3.13
C PHE A 13 -16.54 3.95 -2.97
N GLU A 14 -17.38 4.07 -4.01
CA GLU A 14 -18.73 3.50 -4.04
C GLU A 14 -18.71 1.99 -3.80
N TYR A 15 -17.72 1.27 -4.34
CA TYR A 15 -17.54 -0.16 -4.07
C TYR A 15 -17.20 -0.45 -2.59
N ILE A 16 -16.33 0.36 -1.97
CA ILE A 16 -16.02 0.23 -0.54
C ILE A 16 -17.27 0.52 0.31
N GLU A 17 -18.06 1.54 -0.04
CA GLU A 17 -19.35 1.82 0.62
C GLU A 17 -20.31 0.63 0.51
N GLU A 18 -20.43 0.03 -0.68
CA GLU A 18 -21.27 -1.15 -0.90
C GLU A 18 -20.81 -2.34 -0.04
N MET A 19 -19.50 -2.56 0.11
CA MET A 19 -18.96 -3.59 1.01
C MET A 19 -19.32 -3.33 2.48
N ILE A 20 -19.30 -2.06 2.92
CA ILE A 20 -19.72 -1.65 4.27
C ILE A 20 -21.22 -1.91 4.48
N HIS A 21 -22.05 -1.64 3.46
CA HIS A 21 -23.49 -1.92 3.52
C HIS A 21 -23.79 -3.41 3.55
N LYS A 22 -23.01 -4.22 2.83
CA LYS A 22 -23.11 -5.69 2.83
C LYS A 22 -22.53 -6.34 4.09
N GLN A 23 -21.90 -5.57 4.98
CA GLN A 23 -21.21 -6.08 6.17
C GLN A 23 -20.14 -7.13 5.82
N GLU A 24 -19.42 -6.91 4.73
CA GLU A 24 -18.25 -7.73 4.36
C GLU A 24 -17.21 -7.72 5.49
N PRO A 25 -16.35 -8.74 5.62
CA PRO A 25 -15.34 -8.78 6.68
C PRO A 25 -14.53 -7.49 6.79
N ILE A 26 -14.51 -6.89 7.99
CA ILE A 26 -13.93 -5.56 8.22
C ILE A 26 -12.46 -5.46 7.79
N VAL A 27 -11.71 -6.56 7.90
CA VAL A 27 -10.33 -6.66 7.44
C VAL A 27 -10.23 -6.36 5.94
N ASN A 28 -11.14 -6.88 5.12
CA ASN A 28 -11.14 -6.63 3.67
C ASN A 28 -11.47 -5.17 3.36
N VAL A 29 -12.46 -4.60 4.05
CA VAL A 29 -12.83 -3.19 3.91
C VAL A 29 -11.65 -2.28 4.28
N LEU A 30 -11.01 -2.52 5.42
CA LEU A 30 -9.86 -1.75 5.89
C LEU A 30 -8.66 -1.89 4.95
N ARG A 31 -8.40 -3.07 4.39
CA ARG A 31 -7.34 -3.27 3.38
C ARG A 31 -7.57 -2.42 2.15
N LEU A 32 -8.80 -2.39 1.61
CA LEU A 32 -9.13 -1.57 0.44
C LEU A 32 -9.10 -0.08 0.76
N LEU A 33 -9.57 0.30 1.94
CA LEU A 33 -9.52 1.68 2.42
C LEU A 33 -8.08 2.19 2.56
N VAL A 34 -7.18 1.38 3.12
CA VAL A 34 -5.75 1.68 3.23
C VAL A 34 -5.10 1.74 1.86
N LEU A 35 -5.38 0.79 0.97
CA LEU A 35 -4.87 0.82 -0.41
C LEU A 35 -5.31 2.09 -1.15
N PHE A 36 -6.58 2.46 -1.02
CA PHE A 36 -7.12 3.69 -1.58
C PHE A 36 -6.42 4.93 -0.99
N SER A 37 -6.23 4.98 0.32
CA SER A 37 -5.53 6.07 1.01
C SER A 37 -4.09 6.20 0.54
N ILE A 38 -3.31 5.12 0.49
CA ILE A 38 -1.89 5.17 0.11
C ILE A 38 -1.73 5.61 -1.34
N THR A 39 -2.50 5.03 -2.27
CA THR A 39 -2.41 5.35 -3.71
C THR A 39 -2.88 6.78 -4.03
N ASN A 40 -3.75 7.37 -3.21
CA ASN A 40 -4.24 8.74 -3.40
C ASN A 40 -3.60 9.78 -2.48
N SER A 41 -2.64 9.37 -1.62
CA SER A 41 -2.08 10.22 -0.56
C SER A 41 -3.13 10.76 0.42
N GLY A 42 -4.13 9.94 0.70
CA GLY A 42 -5.24 10.18 1.63
C GLY A 42 -6.60 10.21 0.93
N LEU A 43 -7.64 10.27 1.74
CA LEU A 43 -9.02 10.40 1.28
C LEU A 43 -9.43 11.87 1.19
N PRO A 44 -10.12 12.29 0.11
CA PRO A 44 -10.83 13.56 0.04
C PRO A 44 -11.63 13.83 1.32
N LYS A 45 -11.61 15.08 1.82
CA LYS A 45 -12.25 15.48 3.09
C LYS A 45 -13.66 14.92 3.28
N LYS A 46 -14.51 14.97 2.24
CA LYS A 46 -15.89 14.46 2.30
C LYS A 46 -15.94 12.95 2.60
N GLN A 47 -15.07 12.17 1.97
CA GLN A 47 -15.00 10.72 2.13
C GLN A 47 -14.34 10.35 3.46
N PHE A 48 -13.27 11.06 3.83
CA PHE A 48 -12.63 10.89 5.13
C PHE A 48 -13.60 11.16 6.28
N ASP A 49 -14.30 12.30 6.26
CA ASP A 49 -15.29 12.67 7.28
C ASP A 49 -16.46 11.67 7.33
N TYR A 50 -16.85 11.07 6.19
CA TYR A 50 -17.87 10.03 6.13
C TYR A 50 -17.43 8.73 6.84
N ILE A 51 -16.19 8.27 6.61
CA ILE A 51 -15.65 7.08 7.28
C ILE A 51 -15.36 7.35 8.76
N ARG A 52 -14.76 8.49 9.10
CA ARG A 52 -14.41 8.84 10.48
C ARG A 52 -15.65 9.11 11.31
N CYS A 53 -16.63 9.83 10.75
CA CYS A 53 -17.80 10.44 11.41
C CYS A 53 -17.60 10.85 12.89
N ILE A 54 -16.38 11.26 13.23
CA ILE A 54 -16.02 11.99 14.43
C ILE A 54 -15.55 13.32 13.87
N LYS A 55 -16.51 14.23 13.65
CA LYS A 55 -16.11 15.63 13.62
C LYS A 55 -15.65 15.95 15.03
N GLN A 56 -14.34 16.03 15.22
CA GLN A 56 -13.79 16.89 16.26
C GLN A 56 -14.16 18.32 15.84
N SER A 57 -15.32 18.75 16.31
CA SER A 57 -15.71 20.16 16.28
C SER A 57 -14.80 20.86 17.27
N SER A 58 -13.65 21.35 16.80
CA SER A 58 -12.87 22.33 17.55
C SER A 58 -13.83 23.46 17.96
N ASN A 59 -13.97 23.68 19.27
CA ASN A 59 -14.85 24.64 19.97
C ASN A 59 -16.26 24.20 20.43
N TYR A 60 -16.49 22.94 20.80
CA TYR A 60 -17.57 22.65 21.78
C TYR A 60 -17.07 21.73 22.90
N PHE A 61 -16.20 22.31 23.73
CA PHE A 61 -16.15 21.99 25.14
C PHE A 61 -17.50 22.45 25.72
N LEU A 62 -18.45 21.53 25.90
CA LEU A 62 -19.52 21.55 26.91
C LEU A 62 -20.48 20.37 26.65
N PHE A 63 -20.21 19.28 27.36
CA PHE A 63 -21.17 18.41 28.02
C PHE A 63 -22.66 18.64 27.68
N THR A 64 -23.20 17.98 26.64
CA THR A 64 -24.65 17.73 26.54
C THR A 64 -24.95 16.36 25.91
N PRO A 65 -26.00 15.65 26.36
CA PRO A 65 -26.43 14.36 25.78
C PRO A 65 -26.99 14.48 24.35
N LEU A 66 -27.16 15.71 23.83
CA LEU A 66 -27.78 15.99 22.54
C LEU A 66 -26.90 15.63 21.33
N VAL A 67 -25.60 15.40 21.53
CA VAL A 67 -24.71 14.99 20.44
C VAL A 67 -25.16 13.66 19.84
N ALA A 68 -25.90 12.82 20.58
CA ALA A 68 -26.50 11.55 20.13
C ALA A 68 -27.42 11.66 18.89
N ILE A 69 -27.91 12.85 18.54
CA ILE A 69 -28.85 13.07 17.43
C ILE A 69 -28.12 13.49 16.13
N SER A 70 -26.87 13.95 16.19
CA SER A 70 -26.05 14.20 14.99
C SER A 70 -25.36 12.93 14.45
N TRP A 71 -25.94 11.76 14.72
CA TRP A 71 -25.37 10.44 14.45
C TRP A 71 -26.16 9.63 13.40
N HIS A 72 -27.00 10.27 12.58
CA HIS A 72 -27.75 9.59 11.54
C HIS A 72 -26.94 9.28 10.25
N ARG A 73 -25.60 9.35 10.31
CA ARG A 73 -24.71 8.81 9.27
C ARG A 73 -23.58 7.95 9.84
N ARG A 74 -23.93 7.01 10.72
CA ARG A 74 -23.01 6.02 11.31
C ARG A 74 -22.81 4.80 10.40
N GLU A 75 -22.71 4.90 9.07
CA GLU A 75 -22.73 3.67 8.24
C GLU A 75 -21.63 2.68 8.64
N PHE A 76 -20.39 3.15 8.86
CA PHE A 76 -19.30 2.27 9.32
C PHE A 76 -19.47 1.76 10.77
N LEU A 77 -19.77 2.66 11.72
CA LEU A 77 -19.92 2.30 13.15
C LEU A 77 -21.16 1.47 13.43
N HIS A 78 -22.22 1.69 12.67
CA HIS A 78 -23.46 0.92 12.76
C HIS A 78 -23.27 -0.47 12.15
N SER A 79 -22.49 -0.59 11.08
CA SER A 79 -22.20 -1.90 10.46
C SER A 79 -21.23 -2.74 11.28
N TYR A 80 -20.19 -2.13 11.86
CA TYR A 80 -19.07 -2.89 12.45
C TYR A 80 -18.84 -2.68 13.95
N GLY A 81 -19.53 -1.75 14.60
CA GLY A 81 -19.36 -1.51 16.03
C GLY A 81 -18.30 -0.47 16.38
N PHE A 82 -18.21 -0.14 17.68
CA PHE A 82 -17.35 0.92 18.22
C PHE A 82 -15.90 0.46 18.44
N GLU A 83 -15.68 -0.84 18.56
CA GLU A 83 -14.37 -1.47 18.77
C GLU A 83 -13.36 -1.10 17.67
N HIS A 84 -13.83 -0.88 16.44
CA HIS A 84 -12.95 -0.57 15.31
C HIS A 84 -12.58 0.92 15.21
N ILE A 85 -13.11 1.79 16.08
CA ILE A 85 -12.64 3.19 16.18
C ILE A 85 -11.17 3.24 16.57
N ALA A 86 -10.75 2.38 17.51
CA ALA A 86 -9.36 2.28 17.93
C ALA A 86 -8.46 1.87 16.75
N ALA A 87 -8.91 0.90 15.95
CA ALA A 87 -8.21 0.45 14.75
C ALA A 87 -8.05 1.58 13.73
N LEU A 88 -9.11 2.34 13.44
CA LEU A 88 -9.04 3.51 12.56
C LEU A 88 -8.08 4.58 13.09
N CYS A 89 -8.09 4.85 14.41
CA CYS A 89 -7.14 5.79 15.02
C CYS A 89 -5.69 5.31 14.87
N ASN A 90 -5.43 4.02 15.03
CA ASN A 90 -4.09 3.46 14.90
C ASN A 90 -3.61 3.47 13.45
N LEU A 91 -4.49 3.14 12.48
CA LEU A 91 -4.21 3.27 11.05
C LEU A 91 -3.93 4.73 10.64
N GLU A 92 -4.61 5.68 11.27
CA GLU A 92 -4.36 7.11 11.05
C GLU A 92 -3.01 7.55 11.60
N LYS A 93 -2.67 7.15 12.83
CA LYS A 93 -1.35 7.39 13.42
C LYS A 93 -0.22 6.76 12.60
N ALA A 94 -0.46 5.58 12.01
CA ALA A 94 0.48 4.92 11.12
C ALA A 94 0.56 5.56 9.71
N GLY A 95 -0.28 6.55 9.41
CA GLY A 95 -0.34 7.21 8.10
C GLY A 95 -0.96 6.35 6.98
N LEU A 96 -1.50 5.18 7.31
CA LEU A 96 -2.13 4.23 6.39
C LEU A 96 -3.54 4.69 6.00
N PHE A 97 -4.24 5.37 6.91
CA PHE A 97 -5.55 5.98 6.66
C PHE A 97 -5.51 7.45 7.04
N LYS A 98 -5.50 8.36 6.06
CA LYS A 98 -5.40 9.80 6.36
C LYS A 98 -6.28 10.65 5.47
N LYS A 99 -6.55 11.86 5.92
CA LYS A 99 -7.17 12.90 5.10
C LYS A 99 -6.18 13.38 4.04
N GLN A 100 -6.65 13.57 2.82
CA GLN A 100 -5.86 14.11 1.72
C GLN A 100 -5.62 15.61 1.94
N GLU A 101 -4.35 15.98 2.10
CA GLU A 101 -3.91 17.38 2.16
C GLU A 101 -3.35 17.84 0.82
N VAL A 102 -2.54 16.98 0.20
CA VAL A 102 -1.87 17.22 -1.09
C VAL A 102 -2.19 16.07 -2.03
N LYS A 103 -2.27 16.35 -3.33
CA LYS A 103 -2.39 15.28 -4.33
C LYS A 103 -1.11 14.44 -4.35
N GLY A 104 -1.28 13.12 -4.38
CA GLY A 104 -0.17 12.19 -4.39
C GLY A 104 0.61 12.14 -5.70
N ASN A 105 1.87 11.74 -5.61
CA ASN A 105 2.76 11.50 -6.76
C ASN A 105 2.69 10.05 -7.27
N TRP A 106 1.65 9.30 -6.87
CA TRP A 106 1.50 7.88 -7.22
C TRP A 106 1.55 7.65 -8.73
N LEU A 107 0.95 8.54 -9.53
CA LEU A 107 0.97 8.40 -10.99
C LEU A 107 2.39 8.47 -11.55
N THR A 108 3.19 9.42 -11.07
CA THR A 108 4.61 9.54 -11.42
C THR A 108 5.39 8.29 -11.03
N ILE A 109 5.20 7.80 -9.80
CA ILE A 109 5.88 6.58 -9.31
C ILE A 109 5.45 5.35 -10.12
N LYS A 110 4.14 5.21 -10.38
CA LYS A 110 3.57 4.12 -11.18
C LYS A 110 4.22 4.04 -12.56
N HIS A 111 4.35 5.17 -13.24
CA HIS A 111 4.96 5.22 -14.57
C HIS A 111 6.47 5.06 -14.53
N ALA A 112 7.16 5.74 -13.61
CA ALA A 112 8.62 5.68 -13.50
C ALA A 112 9.14 4.27 -13.20
N LEU A 113 8.42 3.51 -12.37
CA LEU A 113 8.81 2.16 -11.96
C LEU A 113 8.09 1.04 -12.71
N ASN A 114 7.30 1.38 -13.74
CA ASN A 114 6.47 0.44 -14.48
C ASN A 114 5.72 -0.54 -13.54
N LEU A 115 4.96 0.03 -12.59
CA LEU A 115 4.31 -0.75 -11.54
C LEU A 115 3.08 -1.50 -12.03
N ILE A 116 2.47 -1.08 -13.14
CA ILE A 116 1.26 -1.71 -13.68
C ILE A 116 1.55 -2.15 -15.12
N VAL A 117 1.42 -3.45 -15.38
CA VAL A 117 1.75 -4.08 -16.66
C VAL A 117 0.48 -4.77 -17.18
N GLU A 118 -0.13 -4.23 -18.22
CA GLU A 118 -1.46 -4.69 -18.65
C GLU A 118 -1.43 -6.08 -19.31
N ASP A 119 -0.35 -6.43 -20.00
CA ASP A 119 -0.19 -7.70 -20.72
C ASP A 119 0.87 -8.57 -20.02
N THR A 120 0.43 -9.41 -19.07
CA THR A 120 1.33 -10.36 -18.41
C THR A 120 1.05 -11.79 -18.89
N ASP A 121 2.00 -12.39 -19.61
CA ASP A 121 1.96 -13.81 -19.94
C ASP A 121 2.31 -14.64 -18.71
N THR A 122 1.40 -15.53 -18.31
CA THR A 122 1.58 -16.43 -17.16
C THR A 122 2.33 -17.70 -17.51
N ALA A 123 2.38 -18.07 -18.80
CA ALA A 123 3.08 -19.27 -19.26
C ALA A 123 4.59 -19.03 -19.39
N ASN A 124 4.98 -17.87 -19.92
CA ASN A 124 6.38 -17.44 -20.04
C ASN A 124 6.56 -16.03 -19.46
N PRO A 125 6.60 -15.88 -18.13
CA PRO A 125 6.68 -14.58 -17.51
C PRO A 125 8.02 -13.90 -17.84
N ASN A 126 7.95 -12.70 -18.39
CA ASN A 126 9.09 -11.83 -18.69
C ASN A 126 9.26 -10.69 -17.66
N ASP A 127 8.34 -10.57 -16.70
CA ASP A 127 8.33 -9.52 -15.70
C ASP A 127 7.84 -10.02 -14.34
N ILE A 128 8.31 -9.37 -13.27
CA ILE A 128 7.91 -9.62 -11.88
C ILE A 128 6.43 -9.33 -11.62
N ALA A 129 5.75 -8.59 -12.50
CA ALA A 129 4.30 -8.37 -12.43
C ALA A 129 3.48 -9.65 -12.57
N TYR A 130 4.06 -10.79 -12.96
CA TYR A 130 3.31 -12.05 -13.05
C TYR A 130 2.79 -12.56 -11.69
N PHE A 131 3.47 -12.23 -10.58
CA PHE A 131 3.08 -12.67 -9.24
C PHE A 131 1.79 -12.02 -8.75
N PHE A 132 1.48 -10.82 -9.24
CA PHE A 132 0.22 -10.15 -9.02
C PHE A 132 -0.27 -9.68 -10.38
N PRO A 133 -1.19 -10.40 -11.07
CA PRO A 133 -1.53 -10.14 -12.45
C PRO A 133 -1.70 -8.64 -12.77
N GLY A 134 -0.67 -8.09 -13.41
CA GLY A 134 -0.56 -6.68 -13.80
C GLY A 134 -0.08 -5.67 -12.76
N TYR A 135 0.46 -6.09 -11.61
CA TYR A 135 1.14 -5.25 -10.61
C TYR A 135 2.53 -5.80 -10.28
N ALA A 136 3.56 -5.01 -10.54
CA ALA A 136 4.91 -5.27 -10.05
C ALA A 136 5.07 -4.67 -8.64
N PRO A 137 5.42 -5.47 -7.61
CA PRO A 137 5.63 -4.95 -6.27
C PRO A 137 6.66 -3.83 -6.24
N LEU A 138 6.28 -2.69 -5.67
CA LEU A 138 7.13 -1.49 -5.60
C LEU A 138 8.49 -1.79 -4.95
N SER A 139 8.47 -2.52 -3.83
CA SER A 139 9.67 -2.95 -3.11
C SER A 139 10.65 -3.72 -4.01
N ILE A 140 10.13 -4.60 -4.86
CA ILE A 140 10.95 -5.42 -5.76
C ILE A 140 11.45 -4.62 -6.96
N ARG A 141 10.64 -3.69 -7.50
CA ARG A 141 11.10 -2.75 -8.53
C ARG A 141 12.25 -1.87 -8.03
N LEU A 142 12.21 -1.45 -6.76
CA LEU A 142 13.32 -0.70 -6.15
C LEU A 142 14.60 -1.54 -6.09
N VAL A 143 14.51 -2.81 -5.67
CA VAL A 143 15.66 -3.73 -5.68
C VAL A 143 16.18 -3.94 -7.11
N GLN A 144 15.28 -4.11 -8.08
CA GLN A 144 15.63 -4.28 -9.49
C GLN A 144 16.42 -3.07 -10.02
N HIS A 145 15.98 -1.85 -9.70
CA HIS A 145 16.67 -0.63 -10.11
C HIS A 145 18.00 -0.42 -9.37
N ALA A 146 18.01 -0.63 -8.04
CA ALA A 146 19.22 -0.44 -7.22
C ALA A 146 20.33 -1.43 -7.59
N GLY A 147 19.99 -2.65 -7.98
CA GLY A 147 20.94 -3.64 -8.43
C GLY A 147 21.39 -3.50 -9.89
N GLY A 148 20.87 -2.52 -10.63
CA GLY A 148 21.17 -2.34 -12.05
C GLY A 148 20.63 -3.49 -12.93
N TYR A 149 19.62 -4.22 -12.46
CA TYR A 149 18.98 -5.33 -13.18
C TYR A 149 17.86 -4.86 -14.12
N SER A 150 17.81 -3.54 -14.39
CA SER A 150 16.78 -2.93 -15.21
C SER A 150 17.38 -2.32 -16.47
N SER A 151 16.79 -2.64 -17.62
CA SER A 151 17.05 -1.99 -18.91
C SER A 151 16.40 -0.60 -19.03
N THR A 152 15.85 -0.04 -17.93
CA THR A 152 15.09 1.21 -17.93
C THR A 152 15.94 2.39 -17.42
N PRO A 153 16.10 3.46 -18.23
CA PRO A 153 16.98 4.58 -17.89
C PRO A 153 16.16 5.69 -17.22
N SER A 154 16.04 5.72 -15.88
CA SER A 154 15.65 6.95 -15.13
C SER A 154 15.38 6.67 -13.65
N PHE A 155 16.42 6.65 -12.82
CA PHE A 155 16.24 6.65 -11.36
C PHE A 155 17.09 7.67 -10.60
N ASP A 156 17.81 8.55 -11.30
CA ASP A 156 18.67 9.57 -10.68
C ASP A 156 17.91 10.66 -9.89
N THR A 157 16.57 10.62 -9.87
CA THR A 157 15.73 11.69 -9.29
C THR A 157 15.01 11.33 -7.98
N LEU A 158 15.27 10.16 -7.37
CA LEU A 158 14.69 9.84 -6.06
C LEU A 158 15.64 10.19 -4.89
N PRO A 159 15.15 10.87 -3.84
CA PRO A 159 15.95 11.13 -2.65
C PRO A 159 16.33 9.80 -1.97
N GLY A 160 17.63 9.51 -1.89
CA GLY A 160 18.17 8.34 -1.19
C GLY A 160 18.53 7.13 -2.07
N ALA A 161 18.62 7.26 -3.40
CA ALA A 161 19.15 6.19 -4.25
C ALA A 161 20.65 5.94 -3.93
N PRO A 162 21.05 4.71 -3.52
CA PRO A 162 22.45 4.42 -3.26
C PRO A 162 23.26 4.41 -4.55
N ALA A 163 24.41 5.08 -4.51
CA ALA A 163 25.42 5.09 -5.55
C ALA A 163 25.99 3.68 -5.78
N ASN A 164 26.21 3.35 -7.06
CA ASN A 164 27.04 2.27 -7.61
C ASN A 164 27.37 1.10 -6.65
N ILE A 165 26.72 -0.04 -6.85
CA ILE A 165 27.25 -1.31 -6.36
C ILE A 165 28.50 -1.61 -7.20
N ASP A 166 29.68 -1.46 -6.59
CA ASP A 166 30.95 -1.83 -7.22
C ASP A 166 30.89 -3.30 -7.66
N LYS A 167 30.93 -3.52 -8.98
CA LYS A 167 31.09 -4.86 -9.54
C LYS A 167 32.48 -5.35 -9.17
N VAL A 168 32.57 -6.22 -8.17
CA VAL A 168 33.82 -6.89 -7.80
C VAL A 168 34.29 -7.69 -9.02
N ALA A 169 35.45 -7.32 -9.58
CA ALA A 169 36.06 -7.90 -10.77
C ALA A 169 36.77 -9.23 -10.50
N ASP A 170 36.21 -10.05 -9.62
CA ASP A 170 36.67 -11.41 -9.34
C ASP A 170 35.51 -12.34 -9.74
N GLY A 171 35.75 -13.39 -10.53
CA GLY A 171 34.73 -14.21 -11.21
C GLY A 171 33.75 -14.99 -10.31
N ARG A 172 33.58 -14.57 -9.06
CA ARG A 172 32.60 -15.06 -8.09
C ARG A 172 31.34 -14.20 -8.14
N ARG A 173 30.19 -14.85 -8.02
CA ARG A 173 28.92 -14.15 -7.81
C ARG A 173 29.00 -13.36 -6.51
N SER A 174 28.74 -12.06 -6.57
CA SER A 174 28.66 -11.24 -5.36
C SER A 174 27.45 -11.66 -4.53
N ILE A 175 27.49 -11.54 -3.20
CA ILE A 175 26.31 -11.85 -2.37
C ILE A 175 25.67 -10.53 -1.97
N VAL A 176 24.36 -10.38 -2.20
CA VAL A 176 23.60 -9.18 -1.82
C VAL A 176 22.53 -9.56 -0.81
N LEU A 177 22.58 -8.91 0.35
CA LEU A 177 21.56 -9.07 1.40
C LEU A 177 20.48 -8.00 1.25
N VAL A 178 19.25 -8.43 0.95
CA VAL A 178 18.06 -7.58 0.90
C VAL A 178 17.31 -7.73 2.22
N VAL A 179 17.19 -6.66 2.99
CA VAL A 179 16.53 -6.68 4.31
C VAL A 179 15.20 -5.93 4.29
N PHE A 180 14.11 -6.62 4.63
CA PHE A 180 12.78 -6.04 4.82
C PHE A 180 12.52 -5.75 6.30
N VAL A 181 12.45 -4.47 6.65
CA VAL A 181 12.10 -4.02 8.01
C VAL A 181 10.60 -3.74 8.07
N GLY A 182 9.87 -4.45 8.94
CA GLY A 182 8.40 -4.37 9.04
C GLY A 182 7.67 -5.54 8.39
N GLY A 183 8.40 -6.35 7.62
CA GLY A 183 7.95 -7.64 7.12
C GLY A 183 8.00 -7.76 5.59
N VAL A 184 7.89 -9.00 5.11
CA VAL A 184 7.87 -9.33 3.69
C VAL A 184 6.77 -10.34 3.38
N THR A 185 6.19 -10.25 2.19
CA THR A 185 5.19 -11.20 1.69
C THR A 185 5.84 -12.37 0.93
N PHE A 186 5.12 -13.49 0.84
CA PHE A 186 5.57 -14.62 0.02
C PHE A 186 5.71 -14.27 -1.46
N ALA A 187 4.87 -13.37 -1.97
CA ALA A 187 4.94 -12.92 -3.35
C ALA A 187 6.19 -12.09 -3.62
N GLU A 188 6.59 -11.21 -2.69
CA GLU A 188 7.85 -10.46 -2.77
C GLU A 188 9.06 -11.39 -2.74
N ILE A 189 9.08 -12.38 -1.83
CA ILE A 189 10.16 -13.39 -1.80
C ILE A 189 10.22 -14.16 -3.12
N SER A 190 9.06 -14.56 -3.65
CA SER A 190 9.00 -15.31 -4.91
C SER A 190 9.47 -14.46 -6.09
N ALA A 191 9.15 -13.17 -6.10
CA ALA A 191 9.64 -12.23 -7.10
C ALA A 191 11.16 -12.03 -7.02
N LEU A 192 11.75 -11.97 -5.82
CA LEU A 192 13.21 -11.93 -5.65
C LEU A 192 13.88 -13.22 -6.11
N ARG A 193 13.27 -14.37 -5.84
CA ARG A 193 13.76 -15.67 -6.35
C ARG A 193 13.73 -15.73 -7.87
N TYR A 194 12.65 -15.23 -8.48
CA TYR A 194 12.53 -15.12 -9.93
C TYR A 194 13.61 -14.21 -10.51
N LEU A 195 13.86 -13.03 -9.91
CA LEU A 195 14.95 -12.13 -10.34
C LEU A 195 16.32 -12.79 -10.20
N ASN A 196 16.57 -13.52 -9.11
CA ASN A 196 17.82 -14.23 -8.89
C ASN A 196 18.09 -15.35 -9.90
N ALA A 197 17.04 -15.88 -10.54
CA ALA A 197 17.13 -16.95 -11.53
C ALA A 197 17.35 -16.45 -12.97
N GLN A 198 17.27 -15.14 -13.24
CA GLN A 198 17.38 -14.59 -14.58
C GLN A 198 18.81 -14.65 -15.16
N GLU A 199 18.91 -14.94 -16.46
CA GLU A 199 20.16 -14.93 -17.20
C GLU A 199 20.71 -13.49 -17.30
N GLY A 200 21.72 -13.17 -16.49
CA GLY A 200 22.28 -11.81 -16.37
C GLY A 200 22.51 -11.35 -14.93
N MET A 201 21.96 -12.07 -13.95
CA MET A 201 22.21 -11.81 -12.53
C MET A 201 23.65 -12.17 -12.16
N THR A 202 24.41 -11.20 -11.67
CA THR A 202 25.83 -11.38 -11.29
C THR A 202 26.02 -11.61 -9.79
N CYS A 203 24.93 -11.68 -9.04
CA CYS A 203 24.95 -11.82 -7.60
C CYS A 203 23.89 -12.81 -7.10
N ASP A 204 24.17 -13.44 -5.97
CA ASP A 204 23.22 -14.27 -5.25
C ASP A 204 22.49 -13.43 -4.18
N LEU A 205 21.17 -13.40 -4.25
CA LEU A 205 20.33 -12.66 -3.31
C LEU A 205 20.03 -13.47 -2.05
N ILE A 206 20.30 -12.88 -0.88
CA ILE A 206 19.84 -13.38 0.43
C ILE A 206 18.76 -12.42 0.93
N VAL A 207 17.62 -12.96 1.38
CA VAL A 207 16.51 -12.16 1.91
C VAL A 207 16.45 -12.28 3.43
N GLY A 208 16.60 -11.16 4.13
CA GLY A 208 16.32 -11.02 5.55
C GLY A 208 15.00 -10.28 5.79
N THR A 209 14.25 -10.65 6.82
CA THR A 209 13.00 -9.96 7.17
C THR A 209 12.75 -10.02 8.67
N THR A 210 12.07 -9.02 9.22
CA THR A 210 11.63 -9.03 10.62
C THR A 210 10.45 -9.96 10.85
N LYS A 211 9.55 -10.12 9.86
CA LYS A 211 8.33 -10.95 9.99
C LYS A 211 7.79 -11.33 8.61
N MET A 212 7.22 -12.53 8.50
CA MET A 212 6.40 -12.88 7.34
C MET A 212 5.01 -12.24 7.50
N VAL A 213 4.58 -11.43 6.53
CA VAL A 213 3.33 -10.66 6.62
C VAL A 213 2.44 -10.87 5.40
N ASN A 214 1.16 -10.58 5.58
CA ASN A 214 0.18 -10.47 4.50
C ASN A 214 -0.81 -9.33 4.82
N GLY A 215 -1.71 -9.02 3.90
CA GLY A 215 -2.63 -7.91 4.08
C GLY A 215 -3.57 -8.06 5.30
N ASN A 216 -3.92 -9.27 5.69
CA ASN A 216 -4.78 -9.51 6.87
C ASN A 216 -3.99 -9.32 8.16
N THR A 217 -2.82 -9.96 8.28
CA THR A 217 -2.01 -9.89 9.50
C THR A 217 -1.54 -8.48 9.83
N ILE A 218 -1.33 -7.64 8.81
CA ILE A 218 -1.04 -6.21 9.00
C ILE A 218 -2.24 -5.50 9.62
N ILE A 219 -3.45 -5.66 9.08
CA ILE A 219 -4.65 -4.98 9.58
C ILE A 219 -5.04 -5.50 10.97
N GLU A 220 -4.96 -6.81 11.20
CA GLU A 220 -5.23 -7.43 12.51
C GLU A 220 -4.35 -6.83 13.62
N THR A 221 -3.08 -6.54 13.32
CA THR A 221 -2.15 -5.89 14.26
C THR A 221 -2.67 -4.52 14.74
N PHE A 222 -3.45 -3.81 13.93
CA PHE A 222 -4.07 -2.53 14.30
C PHE A 222 -5.43 -2.68 15.00
N MET A 223 -6.06 -3.86 14.91
CA MET A 223 -7.34 -4.15 15.55
C MET A 223 -7.20 -4.56 17.02
N GLU A 224 -6.08 -5.18 17.40
CA GLU A 224 -5.90 -5.83 18.71
C GLU A 224 -5.53 -4.89 19.88
N THR A 225 -5.52 -3.56 19.71
CA THR A 225 -5.00 -2.64 20.74
C THR A 225 -6.06 -2.14 21.73
N SER A 226 -6.75 -3.06 22.40
CA SER A 226 -7.50 -2.77 23.64
C SER A 226 -6.89 -3.58 24.79
N GLY A 227 -5.73 -3.13 25.26
CA GLY A 227 -5.06 -3.61 26.48
C GLY A 227 -4.67 -2.43 27.34
#